data_AF-A0A7Z2SZW7-F1
#
_entry.id   AF-A0A7Z2SZW7-F1
#
_cell.length_a   1.000
_cell.length_b   1.000
_cell.length_c   1.000
_cell.angle_alpha   90.00
_cell.angle_beta   90.00
_cell.angle_gamma   90.00
#
_symmetry.space_group_name_H-M   'P 1'
#
loop_
_entity.id
_entity.type
_entity.pdbx_description
1 polymer ?
#
loop_
_entity_poly.entity_id
_entity_poly.type
_entity_poly.pdbx_seq_one_letter_code
_entity_poly.pdbx_strand_id
1 'polypeptide(L)'
;MFNKDKVNLRRKSNRMYMTILGGVFLGLAFFLTSGFVFEEKVEVLSSPVNEDIKVSSTENVVINRWIYDPKTGQMEVIIDTGHLKNEYDTIDFEAFQRSDGSEVDTEVVFQYEDHYVVRLEGLSTDYTQVALDLIGTKEVPEEEEAEEEQSGRSILRTLYADYREVEEASIEERESGEYISYTTDLIIEGIRENIQTVEEDIKDLKADSKDAEERIASLREDKVYQTDEEKLQTDNDINALEVKKNETAKEIERLKMDLERFDDKIQKTEQREREQLLETTD
;
A
#
# COMPACT_ATOMS: atom_id res chain seq x y z
N MET A 1 -77.00 45.16 9.06
CA MET A 1 -76.23 46.24 8.40
C MET A 1 -74.78 45.77 8.35
N PHE A 2 -74.35 45.21 7.22
CA PHE A 2 -73.02 44.60 7.07
C PHE A 2 -72.00 45.66 6.63
N ASN A 3 -71.11 46.08 7.53
CA ASN A 3 -69.91 46.82 7.11
C ASN A 3 -68.88 45.81 6.60
N LYS A 4 -68.64 45.84 5.29
CA LYS A 4 -67.53 45.16 4.62
C LYS A 4 -66.29 46.02 4.75
N ASP A 5 -65.48 45.77 5.76
CA ASP A 5 -64.09 46.24 5.75
C ASP A 5 -63.29 45.37 4.76
N LYS A 6 -63.23 45.83 3.51
CA LYS A 6 -62.34 45.26 2.50
C LYS A 6 -60.91 45.71 2.84
N VAL A 7 -60.20 44.91 3.64
CA VAL A 7 -58.76 45.06 3.85
C VAL A 7 -58.05 44.72 2.54
N ASN A 8 -57.63 45.76 1.82
CA ASN A 8 -56.89 45.63 0.58
C ASN A 8 -55.44 45.27 0.90
N LEU A 9 -55.14 43.97 1.02
CA LEU A 9 -53.78 43.44 1.18
C LEU A 9 -53.00 43.64 -0.12
N ARG A 10 -52.60 44.89 -0.41
CA ARG A 10 -51.57 45.16 -1.41
C ARG A 10 -50.27 44.51 -0.93
N ARG A 11 -50.03 43.29 -1.41
CA ARG A 11 -48.81 42.51 -1.23
C ARG A 11 -47.64 43.33 -1.77
N LYS A 12 -47.00 44.15 -0.93
CA LYS A 12 -45.63 44.62 -1.18
C LYS A 12 -44.73 43.40 -1.02
N SER A 13 -44.70 42.56 -2.06
CA SER A 13 -43.70 41.50 -2.15
C SER A 13 -42.35 42.18 -2.25
N ASN A 14 -41.64 42.24 -1.13
CA ASN A 14 -40.29 42.79 -1.10
C ASN A 14 -39.41 41.84 -1.89
N ARG A 15 -38.84 42.28 -3.02
CA ARG A 15 -37.94 41.45 -3.85
C ARG A 15 -36.83 40.83 -3.01
N MET A 16 -36.34 41.56 -2.01
CA MET A 16 -35.34 41.08 -1.05
C MET A 16 -35.81 39.84 -0.27
N TYR A 17 -37.09 39.78 0.13
CA TYR A 17 -37.63 38.61 0.82
C TYR A 17 -37.72 37.39 -0.10
N MET A 18 -38.12 37.58 -1.36
CA MET A 18 -38.11 36.48 -2.34
C MET A 18 -36.70 36.00 -2.68
N THR A 19 -35.71 36.90 -2.74
CA THR A 19 -34.30 36.54 -2.94
C THR A 19 -33.76 35.74 -1.75
N ILE A 20 -34.04 36.18 -0.51
CA ILE A 20 -33.63 35.46 0.70
C ILE A 20 -34.30 34.09 0.75
N LEU A 21 -35.61 34.01 0.49
CA LEU A 21 -36.35 32.76 0.50
C LEU A 21 -35.88 31.79 -0.60
N GLY A 22 -35.54 32.31 -1.79
CA GLY A 22 -34.94 31.54 -2.87
C GLY A 22 -33.55 31.02 -2.52
N GLY A 23 -32.72 31.84 -1.86
CA GLY A 23 -31.40 31.42 -1.37
C GLY A 23 -31.49 30.33 -0.30
N VAL A 24 -32.44 30.44 0.64
CA VAL A 24 -32.71 29.40 1.64
C VAL A 24 -33.18 28.10 0.97
N PHE A 25 -34.05 28.20 -0.03
CA PHE A 25 -34.55 27.02 -0.75
C PHE A 25 -33.46 26.34 -1.58
N LEU A 26 -32.59 27.11 -2.25
CA LEU A 26 -31.44 26.58 -2.98
C LEU A 26 -30.40 25.96 -2.05
N GLY A 27 -30.14 26.59 -0.89
CA GLY A 27 -29.28 26.02 0.14
C GLY A 27 -29.82 24.69 0.66
N LEU A 28 -31.11 24.63 0.99
CA LEU A 28 -31.78 23.38 1.39
C LEU A 28 -31.75 22.33 0.29
N ALA A 29 -32.02 22.70 -0.96
CA ALA A 29 -31.92 21.79 -2.09
C ALA A 29 -30.50 21.25 -2.24
N PHE A 30 -29.48 22.11 -2.12
CA PHE A 30 -28.07 21.72 -2.13
C PHE A 30 -27.75 20.71 -1.03
N PHE A 31 -28.16 20.95 0.23
CA PHE A 31 -27.95 20.01 1.34
C PHE A 31 -28.76 18.70 1.19
N LEU A 32 -29.92 18.73 0.55
CA LEU A 32 -30.70 17.52 0.29
C LEU A 32 -30.11 16.69 -0.86
N THR A 33 -29.51 17.35 -1.86
CA THR A 33 -28.82 16.68 -2.97
C THR A 33 -27.37 16.35 -2.66
N SER A 34 -26.78 16.91 -1.59
CA SER A 34 -25.36 16.74 -1.30
C SER A 34 -25.04 15.28 -1.01
N GLY A 35 -25.94 14.52 -0.38
CA GLY A 35 -25.73 13.07 -0.20
C GLY A 35 -25.68 12.26 -1.50
N PHE A 36 -26.25 12.77 -2.60
CA PHE A 36 -26.17 12.13 -3.93
C PHE A 36 -24.93 12.58 -4.73
N VAL A 37 -24.45 13.80 -4.49
CA VAL A 37 -23.24 14.34 -5.16
C VAL A 37 -21.97 13.93 -4.42
N PHE A 38 -22.06 13.76 -3.10
CA PHE A 38 -21.00 13.31 -2.21
C PHE A 38 -21.41 11.95 -1.64
N GLU A 39 -21.38 10.93 -2.50
CA GLU A 39 -21.47 9.54 -2.05
C GLU A 39 -20.33 9.30 -1.04
N GLU A 40 -20.65 8.76 0.14
CA GLU A 40 -19.64 8.38 1.14
C GLU A 40 -18.73 7.36 0.47
N LYS A 41 -17.56 7.83 0.02
CA LYS A 41 -16.56 6.95 -0.56
C LYS A 41 -16.09 6.06 0.57
N VAL A 42 -16.44 4.77 0.50
CA VAL A 42 -15.84 3.73 1.32
C VAL A 42 -14.33 3.96 1.31
N GLU A 43 -13.73 4.00 2.51
CA GLU A 43 -12.29 4.18 2.69
C GLU A 43 -11.57 3.18 1.81
N VAL A 44 -10.64 3.65 0.96
CA VAL A 44 -9.86 2.79 0.08
C VAL A 44 -8.95 1.95 0.96
N LEU A 45 -9.19 0.64 1.04
CA LEU A 45 -8.31 -0.29 1.72
C LEU A 45 -7.65 -1.17 0.67
N SER A 46 -6.38 -0.94 0.45
CA SER A 46 -5.55 -1.75 -0.44
C SER A 46 -4.21 -1.99 0.25
N SER A 47 -3.78 -3.25 0.30
CA SER A 47 -2.46 -3.60 0.79
C SER A 47 -1.41 -3.26 -0.28
N PRO A 48 -0.28 -2.66 0.11
CA PRO A 48 0.76 -2.30 -0.86
C PRO A 48 1.37 -3.57 -1.47
N VAL A 49 1.65 -3.51 -2.76
CA VAL A 49 2.36 -4.55 -3.52
C VAL A 49 3.86 -4.23 -3.48
N ASN A 50 4.71 -5.26 -3.39
CA ASN A 50 6.17 -5.16 -3.31
C ASN A 50 6.72 -4.41 -2.06
N GLU A 51 5.90 -4.29 -1.01
CA GLU A 51 6.29 -3.69 0.28
C GLU A 51 6.12 -4.67 1.44
N ASP A 52 6.94 -4.49 2.48
CA ASP A 52 6.87 -5.29 3.71
C ASP A 52 5.61 -4.96 4.52
N ILE A 53 4.72 -5.95 4.64
CA ILE A 53 3.52 -5.88 5.48
C ILE A 53 3.79 -6.60 6.79
N LYS A 54 3.87 -5.81 7.86
CA LYS A 54 4.15 -6.33 9.20
C LYS A 54 3.05 -7.25 9.72
N VAL A 55 3.41 -8.48 10.04
CA VAL A 55 2.52 -9.48 10.66
C VAL A 55 2.82 -9.61 12.15
N SER A 56 4.10 -9.71 12.53
CA SER A 56 4.53 -9.78 13.93
C SER A 56 5.62 -8.74 14.23
N SER A 57 6.24 -8.78 15.41
CA SER A 57 7.40 -7.93 15.70
C SER A 57 8.63 -8.24 14.83
N THR A 58 8.71 -9.46 14.31
CA THR A 58 9.89 -10.02 13.63
C THR A 58 9.61 -10.49 12.21
N GLU A 59 8.35 -10.76 11.88
CA GLU A 59 7.94 -11.32 10.59
C GLU A 59 7.11 -10.33 9.78
N ASN A 60 7.44 -10.26 8.50
CA ASN A 60 6.75 -9.50 7.46
C ASN A 60 6.30 -10.45 6.36
N VAL A 61 5.24 -10.07 5.66
CA VAL A 61 4.80 -10.71 4.42
C VAL A 61 4.82 -9.70 3.29
N VAL A 62 4.97 -10.15 2.06
CA VAL A 62 4.98 -9.29 0.87
C VAL A 62 3.94 -9.81 -0.12
N ILE A 63 3.13 -8.91 -0.65
CA ILE A 63 2.29 -9.20 -1.79
C ILE A 63 3.10 -8.87 -3.03
N ASN A 64 3.49 -9.88 -3.80
CA ASN A 64 4.31 -9.68 -5.01
C ASN A 64 3.44 -9.27 -6.20
N ARG A 65 2.19 -9.73 -6.21
CA ARG A 65 1.19 -9.35 -7.21
C ARG A 65 -0.22 -9.62 -6.69
N TRP A 66 -1.15 -8.74 -7.05
CA TRP A 66 -2.58 -8.98 -6.85
C TRP A 66 -3.34 -8.49 -8.08
N ILE A 67 -3.92 -9.43 -8.83
CA ILE A 67 -4.66 -9.13 -10.06
C ILE A 67 -6.10 -9.61 -9.96
N TYR A 68 -6.98 -8.92 -10.68
CA TYR A 68 -8.36 -9.31 -10.93
C TYR A 68 -8.56 -9.56 -12.42
N ASP A 69 -9.19 -10.69 -12.78
CA ASP A 69 -9.63 -10.97 -14.15
C ASP A 69 -11.13 -10.67 -14.29
N PRO A 70 -11.52 -9.55 -14.95
CA PRO A 70 -12.92 -9.19 -15.12
C PRO A 70 -13.71 -10.18 -16.00
N LYS A 71 -13.04 -11.03 -16.79
CA LYS A 71 -13.72 -11.99 -17.67
C LYS A 71 -14.17 -13.23 -16.92
N THR A 72 -13.34 -13.71 -16.00
CA THR A 72 -13.63 -14.91 -15.21
C THR A 72 -14.24 -14.58 -13.85
N GLY A 73 -14.05 -13.35 -13.36
CA GLY A 73 -14.49 -12.95 -12.02
C GLY A 73 -13.61 -13.55 -10.93
N GLN A 74 -12.35 -13.82 -11.23
CA GLN A 74 -11.38 -14.39 -10.30
C GLN A 74 -10.32 -13.36 -9.91
N MET A 75 -9.74 -13.50 -8.73
CA MET A 75 -8.47 -12.84 -8.40
C MET A 75 -7.36 -13.88 -8.23
N GLU A 76 -6.14 -13.46 -8.51
CA GLU A 76 -4.94 -14.20 -8.19
C GLU A 76 -4.01 -13.29 -7.40
N VAL A 77 -3.55 -13.79 -6.25
CA VAL A 77 -2.60 -13.08 -5.40
C VAL A 77 -1.39 -13.96 -5.16
N ILE A 78 -0.22 -13.37 -5.30
CA ILE A 78 1.07 -14.01 -5.08
C ILE A 78 1.67 -13.41 -3.83
N ILE A 79 1.85 -14.25 -2.80
CA ILE A 79 2.24 -13.82 -1.46
C ILE A 79 3.53 -14.53 -1.07
N ASP A 80 4.52 -13.76 -0.64
CA ASP A 80 5.67 -14.23 0.11
C ASP A 80 5.34 -14.13 1.61
N THR A 81 5.23 -15.29 2.25
CA THR A 81 4.90 -15.40 3.68
C THR A 81 6.12 -15.26 4.59
N GLY A 82 7.31 -14.97 4.04
CA GLY A 82 8.53 -14.83 4.81
C GLY A 82 8.84 -16.12 5.55
N HIS A 83 9.13 -16.05 6.84
CA HIS A 83 9.50 -17.23 7.62
C HIS A 83 8.40 -17.67 8.60
N LEU A 84 7.13 -17.38 8.29
CA LEU A 84 6.01 -17.72 9.16
C LEU A 84 5.90 -19.22 9.46
N LYS A 85 6.35 -20.09 8.56
CA LYS A 85 6.41 -21.55 8.81
C LYS A 85 7.38 -21.98 9.92
N ASN A 86 8.27 -21.09 10.37
CA ASN A 86 9.09 -21.35 11.56
C ASN A 86 8.27 -21.23 12.85
N GLU A 87 7.18 -20.48 12.81
CA GLU A 87 6.30 -20.26 13.96
C GLU A 87 4.99 -21.05 13.85
N TYR A 88 4.48 -21.32 12.66
CA TYR A 88 3.20 -21.99 12.41
C TYR A 88 3.39 -23.25 11.57
N ASP A 89 2.65 -24.31 11.86
CA ASP A 89 2.75 -25.58 11.13
C ASP A 89 2.10 -25.48 9.75
N THR A 90 0.98 -24.77 9.65
CA THR A 90 0.31 -24.47 8.37
C THR A 90 -0.06 -23.00 8.26
N ILE A 91 -0.09 -22.53 7.01
CA ILE A 91 -0.57 -21.21 6.62
C ILE A 91 -1.72 -21.42 5.66
N ASP A 92 -2.90 -20.90 6.02
CA ASP A 92 -4.13 -20.96 5.25
C ASP A 92 -4.61 -19.56 4.90
N PHE A 93 -5.55 -19.50 3.96
CA PHE A 93 -6.14 -18.27 3.47
C PHE A 93 -7.66 -18.40 3.47
N GLU A 94 -8.34 -17.34 3.92
CA GLU A 94 -9.79 -17.19 3.82
C GLU A 94 -10.08 -15.80 3.25
N ALA A 95 -11.10 -15.67 2.40
CA ALA A 95 -11.42 -14.39 1.77
C ALA A 95 -12.90 -14.04 1.91
N PHE A 96 -13.16 -12.74 2.01
CA PHE A 96 -14.50 -12.19 2.12
C PHE A 96 -14.66 -10.93 1.28
N GLN A 97 -15.80 -10.78 0.62
CA GLN A 97 -16.18 -9.52 -0.02
C GLN A 97 -16.69 -8.55 1.03
N ARG A 98 -16.11 -7.36 1.13
CA ARG A 98 -16.60 -6.34 2.07
C ARG A 98 -17.84 -5.60 1.60
N SER A 99 -18.21 -5.76 0.32
CA SER A 99 -19.43 -5.18 -0.25
C SER A 99 -20.70 -5.72 0.43
N ASP A 100 -20.76 -7.02 0.68
CA ASP A 100 -21.93 -7.69 1.26
C ASP A 100 -21.60 -8.66 2.42
N GLY A 101 -20.31 -8.87 2.71
CA GLY A 101 -19.83 -9.78 3.74
C GLY A 101 -19.86 -11.25 3.33
N SER A 102 -20.05 -11.56 2.04
CA SER A 102 -20.02 -12.92 1.53
C SER A 102 -18.60 -13.51 1.57
N GLU A 103 -18.53 -14.80 1.87
CA GLU A 103 -17.29 -15.58 1.75
C GLU A 103 -16.96 -15.79 0.26
N VAL A 104 -15.66 -15.75 -0.05
CA VAL A 104 -15.09 -15.93 -1.38
C VAL A 104 -14.29 -17.21 -1.34
N ASP A 105 -14.52 -18.10 -2.31
CA ASP A 105 -13.83 -19.38 -2.36
C ASP A 105 -12.33 -19.14 -2.60
N THR A 106 -11.48 -19.68 -1.73
CA THR A 106 -10.02 -19.54 -1.80
C THR A 106 -9.34 -20.88 -2.06
N GLU A 107 -8.46 -20.94 -3.05
CA GLU A 107 -7.65 -22.11 -3.36
C GLU A 107 -6.17 -21.74 -3.50
N VAL A 108 -5.29 -22.50 -2.84
CA VAL A 108 -3.84 -22.40 -3.10
C VAL A 108 -3.53 -23.23 -4.34
N VAL A 109 -3.44 -22.58 -5.50
CA VAL A 109 -3.21 -23.25 -6.79
C VAL A 109 -1.75 -23.64 -7.01
N PHE A 110 -0.83 -22.96 -6.31
CA PHE A 110 0.59 -23.28 -6.34
C PHE A 110 1.29 -22.81 -5.06
N GLN A 111 2.27 -23.59 -4.62
CA GLN A 111 3.10 -23.27 -3.48
C GLN A 111 4.51 -23.80 -3.70
N TYR A 112 5.52 -22.96 -3.44
CA TYR A 112 6.91 -23.40 -3.31
C TYR A 112 7.60 -22.59 -2.22
N GLU A 113 8.31 -23.28 -1.33
CA GLU A 113 8.90 -22.68 -0.14
C GLU A 113 7.87 -21.85 0.66
N ASP A 114 8.10 -20.55 0.78
CA ASP A 114 7.28 -19.57 1.50
C ASP A 114 6.42 -18.72 0.55
N HIS A 115 6.43 -19.04 -0.75
CA HIS A 115 5.65 -18.38 -1.79
C HIS A 115 4.36 -19.14 -2.10
N TYR A 116 3.25 -18.42 -2.09
CA TYR A 116 1.91 -18.93 -2.32
C TYR A 116 1.25 -18.19 -3.47
N VAL A 117 0.64 -18.94 -4.38
CA VAL A 117 -0.29 -18.41 -5.38
C VAL A 117 -1.69 -18.81 -4.95
N VAL A 118 -2.48 -17.83 -4.53
CA VAL A 118 -3.84 -18.03 -4.02
C VAL A 118 -4.82 -17.48 -5.05
N ARG A 119 -5.77 -18.32 -5.45
CA ARG A 119 -6.86 -17.97 -6.35
C ARG A 119 -8.12 -17.74 -5.52
N LEU A 120 -8.81 -16.64 -5.82
CA LEU A 120 -10.09 -16.29 -5.22
C LEU A 120 -11.17 -16.38 -6.31
N GLU A 121 -12.21 -17.15 -6.05
CA GLU A 121 -13.29 -17.42 -7.00
C GLU A 121 -14.66 -17.01 -6.43
N GLY A 122 -15.62 -16.81 -7.32
CA GLY A 122 -16.99 -16.45 -6.93
C GLY A 122 -17.18 -14.98 -6.55
N LEU A 123 -16.26 -14.10 -6.96
CA LEU A 123 -16.40 -12.67 -6.71
C LEU A 123 -17.59 -12.09 -7.49
N SER A 124 -18.45 -11.32 -6.81
CA SER A 124 -19.46 -10.52 -7.50
C SER A 124 -18.83 -9.53 -8.48
N THR A 125 -19.47 -9.29 -9.62
CA THR A 125 -19.00 -8.34 -10.66
C THR A 125 -18.94 -6.89 -10.18
N ASP A 126 -19.60 -6.58 -9.08
CA ASP A 126 -19.68 -5.24 -8.47
C ASP A 126 -19.01 -5.19 -7.08
N TYR A 127 -18.07 -6.11 -6.81
CA TYR A 127 -17.31 -6.07 -5.57
C TYR A 127 -16.61 -4.72 -5.42
N THR A 128 -16.55 -4.22 -4.19
CA THR A 128 -15.83 -2.99 -3.86
C THR A 128 -14.47 -3.31 -3.27
N GLN A 129 -14.43 -4.23 -2.32
CA GLN A 129 -13.21 -4.61 -1.63
C GLN A 129 -13.24 -6.09 -1.28
N VAL A 130 -12.07 -6.71 -1.30
CA VAL A 130 -11.82 -8.06 -0.84
C VAL A 130 -10.89 -7.99 0.36
N ALA A 131 -11.24 -8.70 1.42
CA ALA A 131 -10.37 -8.97 2.55
C ALA A 131 -9.86 -10.41 2.42
N LEU A 132 -8.55 -10.60 2.54
CA LEU A 132 -7.90 -11.90 2.54
C LEU A 132 -7.20 -12.08 3.88
N ASP A 133 -7.71 -12.98 4.71
CA ASP A 133 -7.12 -13.32 5.99
C ASP A 133 -6.01 -14.35 5.79
N LEU A 134 -4.82 -13.97 6.25
CA LEU A 134 -3.67 -14.86 6.43
C LEU A 134 -3.78 -15.53 7.78
N ILE A 135 -3.90 -16.86 7.79
CA ILE A 135 -4.21 -17.62 8.99
C ILE A 135 -3.09 -18.61 9.28
N GLY A 136 -2.54 -18.55 10.49
CA GLY A 136 -1.52 -19.49 10.96
C GLY A 136 -2.13 -20.50 11.93
N THR A 137 -1.83 -21.78 11.73
CA THR A 137 -2.28 -22.87 12.61
C THR A 137 -1.09 -23.55 13.27
N LYS A 138 -1.20 -23.76 14.59
CA LYS A 138 -0.26 -24.56 15.40
C LYS A 138 -0.95 -25.84 15.87
N GLU A 139 -0.27 -26.97 15.75
CA GLU A 139 -0.69 -28.23 16.36
C GLU A 139 -0.53 -28.11 17.88
N VAL A 140 -1.63 -28.27 18.61
CA VAL A 140 -1.63 -28.31 20.07
C VAL A 140 -1.52 -29.79 20.49
N PRO A 141 -0.58 -30.15 21.38
CA PRO A 141 -0.48 -31.52 21.87
C PRO A 141 -1.77 -31.98 22.58
N GLU A 142 -2.22 -33.21 22.32
CA GLU A 142 -3.47 -33.81 22.84
C GLU A 142 -3.65 -33.71 24.37
N GLU A 143 -2.57 -33.51 25.14
CA GLU A 143 -2.60 -33.41 26.61
C GLU A 143 -3.10 -32.05 27.13
N GLU A 144 -3.15 -31.00 26.29
CA GLU A 144 -3.58 -29.64 26.66
C GLU A 144 -5.00 -29.29 26.19
N GLU A 145 -5.69 -30.17 25.46
CA GLU A 145 -7.05 -29.96 24.91
C GLU A 145 -8.19 -29.90 25.95
N ALA A 146 -7.88 -30.02 27.26
CA ALA A 146 -8.89 -30.17 28.30
C ALA A 146 -9.53 -28.85 28.78
N GLU A 147 -9.02 -27.69 28.36
CA GLU A 147 -9.57 -26.38 28.77
C GLU A 147 -9.75 -25.45 27.56
N GLU A 148 -10.97 -25.49 26.99
CA GLU A 148 -11.51 -24.63 25.92
C GLU A 148 -10.93 -24.84 24.51
N GLU A 149 -11.81 -24.78 23.50
CA GLU A 149 -11.60 -25.04 22.06
C GLU A 149 -10.59 -24.07 21.39
N GLN A 150 -9.38 -23.94 21.91
CA GLN A 150 -8.29 -23.26 21.23
C GLN A 150 -7.71 -24.20 20.17
N SER A 151 -8.43 -24.32 19.04
CA SER A 151 -7.75 -24.64 17.79
C SER A 151 -6.59 -23.65 17.68
N GLY A 152 -5.35 -24.12 17.53
CA GLY A 152 -4.16 -23.26 17.41
C GLY A 152 -4.15 -22.36 16.16
N ARG A 153 -5.32 -22.16 15.53
CA ARG A 153 -5.61 -21.33 14.37
C ARG A 153 -5.82 -19.89 14.80
N SER A 154 -5.10 -18.96 14.18
CA SER A 154 -5.20 -17.53 14.46
C SER A 154 -5.04 -16.70 13.19
N ILE A 155 -5.88 -15.68 13.03
CA ILE A 155 -5.73 -14.69 11.96
C ILE A 155 -4.48 -13.85 12.30
N LEU A 156 -3.46 -13.96 11.45
CA LEU A 156 -2.19 -13.25 11.61
C LEU A 156 -2.32 -11.83 11.07
N ARG A 157 -2.95 -11.69 9.90
CA ARG A 157 -3.12 -10.42 9.21
C ARG A 157 -4.25 -10.51 8.19
N THR A 158 -5.04 -9.44 8.08
CA THR A 158 -5.95 -9.23 6.95
C THR A 158 -5.28 -8.34 5.90
N LEU A 159 -5.21 -8.83 4.68
CA LEU A 159 -4.76 -8.12 3.48
C LEU A 159 -5.99 -7.64 2.71
N TYR A 160 -5.87 -6.53 1.98
CA TYR A 160 -7.01 -5.94 1.28
C TYR A 160 -6.70 -5.65 -0.18
N ALA A 161 -7.70 -5.82 -1.04
CA ALA A 161 -7.71 -5.31 -2.40
C ALA A 161 -8.97 -4.50 -2.65
N ASP A 162 -8.80 -3.31 -3.21
CA ASP A 162 -9.88 -2.43 -3.63
C ASP A 162 -9.98 -2.39 -5.16
N TYR A 163 -11.20 -2.45 -5.70
CA TYR A 163 -11.44 -2.42 -7.15
C TYR A 163 -10.81 -1.19 -7.85
N ARG A 164 -10.55 -0.10 -7.10
CA ARG A 164 -9.95 1.13 -7.61
C ARG A 164 -8.43 1.04 -7.79
N GLU A 165 -7.77 0.13 -7.10
CA GLU A 165 -6.30 0.04 -7.03
C GLU A 165 -5.76 -1.31 -7.52
N VAL A 166 -6.55 -2.38 -7.47
CA VAL A 166 -6.15 -3.70 -7.95
C VAL A 166 -5.92 -3.68 -9.46
N GLU A 167 -4.87 -4.35 -9.92
CA GLU A 167 -4.54 -4.44 -11.34
C GLU A 167 -5.53 -5.36 -12.05
N GLU A 168 -6.12 -4.91 -13.15
CA GLU A 168 -6.93 -5.76 -14.03
C GLU A 168 -6.06 -6.47 -15.06
N ALA A 169 -5.97 -7.80 -14.97
CA ALA A 169 -5.18 -8.62 -15.89
C ALA A 169 -5.83 -10.00 -16.09
N SER A 170 -5.48 -10.69 -17.17
CA SER A 170 -5.96 -12.05 -17.38
C SER A 170 -5.19 -13.02 -16.50
N ILE A 171 -5.91 -13.97 -15.87
CA ILE A 171 -5.29 -15.06 -15.11
C ILE A 171 -5.11 -16.25 -16.06
N GLU A 172 -3.90 -16.80 -16.10
CA GLU A 172 -3.58 -17.97 -16.93
C GLU A 172 -3.29 -19.16 -16.02
N GLU A 173 -3.83 -20.33 -16.37
CA GLU A 173 -3.39 -21.58 -15.75
C GLU A 173 -1.98 -21.93 -16.24
N ARG A 174 -1.13 -22.31 -15.30
CA ARG A 174 0.29 -22.62 -15.53
C ARG A 174 0.62 -23.98 -14.95
N GLU A 175 1.60 -24.65 -15.53
CA GLU A 175 2.19 -25.84 -14.90
C GLU A 175 3.12 -25.43 -13.74
N SER A 176 3.47 -26.36 -12.85
CA SER A 176 4.29 -26.05 -11.66
C SER A 176 5.61 -25.33 -12.00
N GLY A 177 6.34 -25.81 -13.01
CA GLY A 177 7.58 -25.17 -13.45
C GLY A 177 7.37 -23.75 -13.99
N GLU A 178 6.26 -23.50 -14.68
CA GLU A 178 5.91 -22.17 -15.17
C GLU A 178 5.52 -21.21 -14.03
N TYR A 179 4.83 -21.69 -12.98
CA TYR A 179 4.56 -20.88 -11.81
C TYR A 179 5.83 -20.52 -11.02
N ILE A 180 6.82 -21.42 -10.95
CA ILE A 180 8.13 -21.13 -10.34
C ILE A 180 8.78 -19.94 -11.04
N SER A 181 8.92 -20.01 -12.37
CA SER A 181 9.54 -18.93 -13.14
C SER A 181 8.71 -17.64 -13.09
N TYR A 182 7.39 -17.74 -13.25
CA TYR A 182 6.50 -16.57 -13.20
C TYR A 182 6.56 -15.84 -11.85
N THR A 183 6.51 -16.58 -10.74
CA THR A 183 6.59 -15.99 -9.39
C THR A 183 7.96 -15.39 -9.14
N THR A 184 9.02 -16.08 -9.58
CA THR A 184 10.40 -15.59 -9.47
C THR A 184 10.62 -14.30 -10.25
N ASP A 185 10.14 -14.23 -11.50
CA ASP A 185 10.25 -13.05 -12.33
C ASP A 185 9.58 -11.83 -11.69
N LEU A 186 8.38 -12.03 -11.10
CA LEU A 186 7.66 -10.96 -10.39
C LEU A 186 8.40 -10.50 -9.13
N ILE A 187 8.99 -11.42 -8.36
CA ILE A 187 9.82 -11.07 -7.20
C ILE A 187 11.01 -10.21 -7.64
N ILE A 188 11.71 -10.63 -8.70
CA ILE A 188 12.87 -9.91 -9.22
C ILE A 188 12.45 -8.54 -9.78
N GLU A 189 11.31 -8.45 -10.44
CA GLU A 189 10.74 -7.18 -10.92
C GLU A 189 10.49 -6.21 -9.76
N GLY A 190 9.82 -6.65 -8.70
CA GLY A 190 9.61 -5.83 -7.49
C GLY A 190 10.91 -5.41 -6.81
N ILE A 191 11.93 -6.26 -6.80
CA ILE A 191 13.27 -5.88 -6.30
C ILE A 191 13.91 -4.81 -7.21
N ARG A 192 13.74 -4.90 -8.53
CA ARG A 192 14.25 -3.90 -9.48
C ARG A 192 13.56 -2.55 -9.35
N GLU A 193 12.26 -2.51 -9.08
CA GLU A 193 11.54 -1.27 -8.77
C GLU A 193 12.10 -0.58 -7.51
N ASN A 194 12.40 -1.37 -6.47
CA ASN A 194 13.05 -0.88 -5.26
C ASN A 194 14.46 -0.34 -5.54
N ILE A 195 15.25 -1.03 -6.38
CA ILE A 195 16.56 -0.54 -6.84
C ILE A 195 16.42 0.81 -7.53
N GLN A 196 15.46 0.96 -8.45
CA GLN A 196 15.24 2.22 -9.16
C GLN A 196 14.92 3.36 -8.19
N THR A 197 14.04 3.13 -7.22
CA THR A 197 13.67 4.12 -6.19
C THR A 197 14.90 4.55 -5.40
N VAL A 198 15.72 3.60 -4.94
CA VAL A 198 16.95 3.91 -4.19
C VAL A 198 17.98 4.65 -5.04
N GLU A 199 18.11 4.32 -6.33
CA GLU A 199 18.99 5.05 -7.25
C GLU A 199 18.54 6.50 -7.47
N GLU A 200 17.23 6.75 -7.54
CA GLU A 200 16.64 8.09 -7.61
C GLU A 200 16.91 8.89 -6.31
N ASP A 201 16.72 8.28 -5.14
CA ASP A 201 17.03 8.91 -3.85
C ASP A 201 18.52 9.29 -3.74
N ILE A 202 19.43 8.39 -4.14
CA ILE A 202 20.87 8.68 -4.16
C ILE A 202 21.18 9.85 -5.09
N LYS A 203 20.52 9.94 -6.25
CA LYS A 203 20.72 11.01 -7.22
C LYS A 203 20.27 12.36 -6.64
N ASP A 204 19.13 12.40 -5.98
CA ASP A 204 18.58 13.61 -5.36
C ASP A 204 19.45 14.07 -4.19
N LEU A 205 19.88 13.14 -3.33
CA LEU A 205 20.83 13.42 -2.23
C LEU A 205 22.17 13.97 -2.75
N LYS A 206 22.67 13.47 -3.88
CA LYS A 206 23.88 14.01 -4.52
C LYS A 206 23.67 15.42 -5.06
N ALA A 207 22.50 15.74 -5.60
CA ALA A 207 22.16 17.08 -6.05
C ALA A 207 22.12 18.06 -4.85
N ASP A 208 21.44 17.67 -3.76
CA ASP A 208 21.39 18.42 -2.51
C ASP A 208 22.78 18.70 -1.92
N SER A 209 23.65 17.67 -1.93
CA SER A 209 25.04 17.81 -1.47
C SER A 209 25.81 18.81 -2.32
N LYS A 210 25.60 18.81 -3.64
CA LYS A 210 26.27 19.73 -4.57
C LYS A 210 25.80 21.17 -4.35
N ASP A 211 24.50 21.39 -4.19
CA ASP A 211 23.93 22.71 -3.91
C ASP A 211 24.46 23.27 -2.58
N ALA A 212 24.59 22.42 -1.55
CA ALA A 212 25.21 22.82 -0.29
C ALA A 212 26.70 23.22 -0.46
N GLU A 213 27.46 22.51 -1.29
CA GLU A 213 28.85 22.85 -1.60
C GLU A 213 28.99 24.18 -2.33
N GLU A 214 28.15 24.42 -3.34
CA GLU A 214 28.09 25.69 -4.06
C GLU A 214 27.73 26.85 -3.12
N ARG A 215 26.77 26.62 -2.19
CA ARG A 215 26.39 27.62 -1.19
C ARG A 215 27.51 27.91 -0.20
N ILE A 216 28.22 26.90 0.29
CA ILE A 216 29.40 27.07 1.15
C ILE A 216 30.47 27.89 0.43
N ALA A 217 30.74 27.60 -0.85
CA ALA A 217 31.73 28.33 -1.63
C ALA A 217 31.37 29.82 -1.77
N SER A 218 30.10 30.13 -2.11
CA SER A 218 29.60 31.50 -2.18
C SER A 218 29.69 32.23 -0.83
N LEU A 219 29.28 31.58 0.26
CA LEU A 219 29.38 32.16 1.60
C LEU A 219 30.83 32.48 1.98
N ARG A 220 31.78 31.60 1.62
CA ARG A 220 33.22 31.83 1.85
C ARG A 220 33.78 33.00 1.05
N GLU A 221 33.30 33.19 -0.19
CA GLU A 221 33.68 34.33 -1.03
C GLU A 221 33.14 35.65 -0.46
N ASP A 222 31.86 35.69 -0.10
CA ASP A 222 31.19 36.87 0.45
C ASP A 222 31.74 37.28 1.82
N LYS A 223 32.18 36.30 2.62
CA LYS A 223 32.73 36.49 3.97
C LYS A 223 33.85 37.53 4.05
N VAL A 224 34.61 37.73 2.97
CA VAL A 224 35.74 38.68 2.91
C VAL A 224 35.27 40.14 3.10
N TYR A 225 34.03 40.46 2.71
CA TYR A 225 33.49 41.82 2.75
C TYR A 225 32.64 42.12 4.00
N GLN A 226 32.49 41.14 4.89
CA GLN A 226 31.61 41.21 6.06
C GLN A 226 32.29 41.78 7.31
N THR A 227 31.48 42.31 8.21
CA THR A 227 31.88 42.68 9.58
C THR A 227 32.13 41.44 10.45
N ASP A 228 32.74 41.61 11.63
CA ASP A 228 33.06 40.47 12.50
C ASP A 228 31.81 39.72 13.02
N GLU A 229 30.71 40.45 13.27
CA GLU A 229 29.44 39.84 13.69
C GLU A 229 28.79 39.03 12.55
N GLU A 230 28.78 39.58 11.33
CA GLU A 230 28.28 38.88 10.14
C GLU A 230 29.15 37.67 9.78
N LYS A 231 30.48 37.75 9.96
CA LYS A 231 31.39 36.62 9.76
C LYS A 231 31.07 35.45 10.68
N LEU A 232 30.73 35.74 11.94
CA LEU A 232 30.34 34.71 12.91
C LEU A 232 29.05 34.01 12.49
N GLN A 233 28.06 34.76 11.98
CA GLN A 233 26.82 34.18 11.43
C GLN A 233 27.11 33.31 10.21
N THR A 234 27.88 33.82 9.25
CA THR A 234 28.30 33.08 8.06
C THR A 234 29.06 31.80 8.40
N ASP A 235 29.92 31.81 9.43
CA ASP A 235 30.60 30.61 9.92
C ASP A 235 29.64 29.57 10.49
N ASN A 236 28.61 30.00 11.22
CA ASN A 236 27.58 29.09 11.71
C ASN A 236 26.77 28.48 10.56
N ASP A 237 26.43 29.26 9.54
CA ASP A 237 25.72 28.78 8.35
C ASP A 237 26.55 27.76 7.56
N ILE A 238 27.85 28.05 7.35
CA ILE A 238 28.79 27.12 6.72
C ILE A 238 28.86 25.82 7.52
N ASN A 239 29.02 25.91 8.85
CA ASN A 239 29.09 24.72 9.71
C ASN A 239 27.81 23.89 9.63
N ALA A 240 26.64 24.52 9.62
CA ALA A 240 25.36 23.82 9.49
C ALA A 240 25.25 23.08 8.15
N LEU A 241 25.67 23.72 7.05
CA LEU A 241 25.71 23.09 5.72
C LEU A 241 26.72 21.94 5.67
N GLU A 242 27.88 22.07 6.31
CA GLU A 242 28.88 21.00 6.39
C GLU A 242 28.38 19.79 7.19
N VAL A 243 27.65 20.02 8.30
CA VAL A 243 27.00 18.95 9.06
C VAL A 243 25.96 18.24 8.20
N LYS A 244 25.06 18.98 7.54
CA LYS A 244 24.05 18.40 6.64
C LYS A 244 24.70 17.55 5.55
N LYS A 245 25.78 18.05 4.92
CA LYS A 245 26.50 17.30 3.89
C LYS A 245 27.08 15.98 4.40
N ASN A 246 27.64 15.98 5.61
CA ASN A 246 28.16 14.77 6.22
C ASN A 246 27.05 13.76 6.55
N GLU A 247 25.87 14.22 6.94
CA GLU A 247 24.68 13.37 7.14
C GLU A 247 24.20 12.78 5.80
N THR A 248 24.07 13.61 4.76
CA THR A 248 23.74 13.17 3.40
C THR A 248 24.74 12.13 2.87
N ALA A 249 26.04 12.31 3.12
CA ALA A 249 27.05 11.35 2.68
C ALA A 249 26.90 9.99 3.39
N LYS A 250 26.58 9.97 4.68
CA LYS A 250 26.30 8.72 5.42
C LYS A 250 25.05 8.04 4.89
N GLU A 251 24.02 8.80 4.57
CA GLU A 251 22.78 8.28 4.01
C GLU A 251 23.00 7.64 2.64
N ILE A 252 23.76 8.29 1.75
CA ILE A 252 24.15 7.71 0.45
C ILE A 252 24.90 6.38 0.64
N GLU A 253 25.81 6.28 1.61
CA GLU A 253 26.52 5.01 1.87
C GLU A 253 25.58 3.93 2.40
N ARG A 254 24.60 4.27 3.25
CA ARG A 254 23.55 3.34 3.70
C ARG A 254 22.75 2.81 2.51
N LEU A 255 22.26 3.71 1.64
CA LEU A 255 21.48 3.34 0.46
C LEU A 255 22.27 2.46 -0.52
N LYS A 256 23.58 2.70 -0.68
CA LYS A 256 24.43 1.80 -1.49
C LYS A 256 24.55 0.40 -0.90
N MET A 257 24.61 0.27 0.43
CA MET A 257 24.60 -1.05 1.06
C MET A 257 23.27 -1.77 0.81
N ASP A 258 22.16 -1.04 0.73
CA ASP A 258 20.85 -1.60 0.38
C ASP A 258 20.83 -2.07 -1.09
N LEU A 259 21.44 -1.32 -2.02
CA LEU A 259 21.62 -1.77 -3.41
C LEU A 259 22.43 -3.08 -3.52
N GLU A 260 23.52 -3.21 -2.76
CA GLU A 260 24.30 -4.45 -2.72
C GLU A 260 23.46 -5.63 -2.19
N ARG A 261 22.63 -5.39 -1.17
CA ARG A 261 21.71 -6.41 -0.63
C ARG A 261 20.63 -6.81 -1.63
N PHE A 262 20.14 -5.88 -2.44
CA PHE A 262 19.17 -6.19 -3.49
C PHE A 262 19.79 -7.05 -4.60
N ASP A 263 21.03 -6.76 -5.03
CA ASP A 263 21.74 -7.60 -6.00
C ASP A 263 21.95 -9.02 -5.46
N ASP A 264 22.40 -9.15 -4.21
CA ASP A 264 22.51 -10.44 -3.51
C ASP A 264 21.17 -11.18 -3.44
N LYS A 265 20.06 -10.45 -3.22
CA LYS A 265 18.70 -11.04 -3.17
C LYS A 265 18.31 -11.58 -4.54
N ILE A 266 18.51 -10.82 -5.62
CA ILE A 266 18.24 -11.27 -7.00
C ILE A 266 19.02 -12.55 -7.32
N GLN A 267 20.33 -12.57 -7.07
CA GLN A 267 21.16 -13.73 -7.36
C GLN A 267 20.70 -14.99 -6.60
N LYS A 268 20.30 -14.84 -5.33
CA LYS A 268 19.77 -15.94 -4.52
C LYS A 268 18.42 -16.43 -5.03
N THR A 269 17.52 -15.53 -5.43
CA THR A 269 16.22 -15.91 -5.99
C THR A 269 16.40 -16.68 -7.31
N GLU A 270 17.24 -16.19 -8.23
CA GLU A 270 17.56 -16.90 -9.48
C GLU A 270 18.22 -18.27 -9.23
N GLN A 271 19.04 -18.38 -8.19
CA GLN A 271 19.64 -19.66 -7.82
C GLN A 271 18.59 -20.66 -7.35
N ARG A 272 17.70 -20.24 -6.45
CA ARG A 272 16.62 -21.09 -5.94
C ARG A 272 15.70 -21.54 -7.05
N GLU A 273 15.34 -20.65 -7.96
CA GLU A 273 14.54 -21.00 -9.15
C GLU A 273 15.17 -22.16 -9.92
N ARG A 274 16.47 -22.08 -10.22
CA ARG A 274 17.19 -23.16 -10.92
C ARG A 274 17.18 -24.48 -10.15
N GLU A 275 17.35 -24.44 -8.83
CA GLU A 275 17.33 -25.63 -7.97
C GLU A 275 15.93 -26.26 -7.97
N GLN A 276 14.87 -25.47 -7.81
CA GLN A 276 13.48 -25.94 -7.80
C GLN A 276 13.02 -26.48 -9.16
N LEU A 277 13.40 -25.84 -10.27
CA LEU A 277 13.07 -26.33 -11.62
C LEU A 277 13.69 -27.70 -11.90
N LEU A 278 14.89 -27.98 -11.38
CA LEU A 278 15.52 -29.30 -11.50
C LEU A 278 14.72 -30.36 -10.75
N GLU A 279 14.22 -30.06 -9.54
CA GLU A 279 13.41 -30.98 -8.73
C GLU A 279 12.05 -31.29 -9.38
N THR A 280 11.46 -30.34 -10.12
CA THR A 280 10.20 -30.57 -10.84
C THR A 280 10.32 -31.40 -12.12
N THR A 281 11.55 -31.66 -12.60
CA THR A 281 11.80 -32.40 -13.85
C THR A 281 12.09 -33.89 -13.63
N ASP A 282 12.33 -34.32 -12.39
CA ASP A 282 12.59 -35.72 -11.98
C ASP A 282 11.32 -36.47 -11.56
#